data_AF-A0A9E7BZD8-F1
#
_entry.id   AF-A0A9E7BZD8-F1
#
_cell.length_a   1.000
_cell.length_b   1.000
_cell.length_c   1.000
_cell.angle_alpha   90.00
_cell.angle_beta   90.00
_cell.angle_gamma   90.00
#
_symmetry.space_group_name_H-M   'P 1'
#
loop_
_entity.id
_entity.type
_entity.pdbx_description
1 polymer ?
#
loop_
_entity_poly.entity_id
_entity_poly.type
_entity_poly.pdbx_seq_one_letter_code
_entity_poly.pdbx_strand_id
1 'polypeptide(L)'
;MNPYVICQDPFHQMSPSHLPSSSRHSVLAPLDSGGRVAVVERRLADAIDVGVFGEGDQLPSESDLAAQLGVATVTLREALAGLRRTGLVETRRGRHGGTFVRGPADGRLLDRIGALSVDELRDLADHRTAVAATVAELAAERASAPDLERLEEHVERLAAASGPVERRAADERFHVELAATTRSLRLTRAEMDLQAEAGPLVWLVADPERALRDHRAVLAAVRERRPRAARERMAAHVGAEFEALVALHLRRLTPDPAPVLDRVCTALEAVFDEIASVRAVVLELPAAPHRTDLAPIRDRVHAILERSPLVAGAGMVFAPGALRDAPRWLEWWRRAGSGPPVFLNAELDPGRPEFYDYEAAEWFTTPRDTGTRWIAGPFVDHSGTNEHILTLTMPVVRDGRFLGVAGADIAVGSIEPIAGPALAAVGADAVLLNHRGRVIATNTPRWPVGVLWGGDPAGARVERDPRVGWNVVISA
;
A
#
# COMPACT_ATOMS: atom_id res chain seq x y z
N MET A 1 0.75 61.36 60.57
CA MET A 1 1.04 60.16 61.37
C MET A 1 1.32 59.02 60.41
N ASN A 2 2.56 58.54 60.37
CA ASN A 2 2.95 57.26 59.77
C ASN A 2 3.22 56.30 60.94
N PRO A 3 2.86 55.00 60.87
CA PRO A 3 3.95 54.03 60.72
C PRO A 3 3.63 52.72 59.95
N TYR A 4 4.62 52.28 59.14
CA TYR A 4 5.18 50.90 58.98
C TYR A 4 4.35 49.80 58.26
N VAL A 5 4.89 48.85 57.46
CA VAL A 5 6.24 48.60 56.88
C VAL A 5 6.17 47.52 55.76
N ILE A 6 6.99 47.73 54.73
CA ILE A 6 7.80 46.87 53.84
C ILE A 6 7.69 45.32 53.95
N CYS A 7 7.53 44.65 52.79
CA CYS A 7 8.31 43.47 52.32
C CYS A 7 8.01 43.26 50.81
N GLN A 8 8.89 43.70 49.91
CA GLN A 8 9.89 42.88 49.18
C GLN A 8 9.30 41.82 48.23
N ASP A 9 9.46 42.03 46.91
CA ASP A 9 9.63 40.94 45.95
C ASP A 9 10.57 41.40 44.80
N PRO A 10 11.53 40.57 44.33
CA PRO A 10 12.72 41.04 43.64
C PRO A 10 12.55 41.08 42.12
N PHE A 11 12.98 42.19 41.53
CA PHE A 11 13.40 42.23 40.13
C PHE A 11 14.67 41.39 39.96
N HIS A 12 14.57 40.22 39.32
CA HIS A 12 15.71 39.60 38.67
C HIS A 12 15.70 39.96 37.19
N GLN A 13 16.72 40.69 36.78
CA GLN A 13 17.05 40.96 35.39
C GLN A 13 17.32 39.62 34.68
N MET A 14 16.55 39.31 33.65
CA MET A 14 16.99 38.39 32.60
C MET A 14 17.09 39.18 31.29
N SER A 15 18.34 39.35 30.85
CA SER A 15 18.72 39.79 29.52
C SER A 15 17.90 39.06 28.44
N PRO A 16 17.56 39.71 27.31
CA PRO A 16 16.99 38.99 26.18
C PRO A 16 18.06 38.03 25.66
N SER A 17 17.95 36.77 26.06
CA SER A 17 18.76 35.67 25.54
C SER A 17 18.63 35.67 24.02
N HIS A 18 19.75 35.94 23.37
CA HIS A 18 19.90 35.74 21.93
C HIS A 18 19.53 34.30 21.59
N LEU A 19 18.44 34.14 20.84
CA LEU A 19 18.23 32.93 20.06
C LEU A 19 19.46 32.73 19.16
N PRO A 20 19.99 31.50 19.02
CA PRO A 20 21.10 31.22 18.12
C PRO A 20 20.75 31.69 16.70
N SER A 21 21.74 32.26 15.99
CA SER A 21 21.56 32.98 14.72
C SER A 21 20.91 32.15 13.59
N SER A 22 20.81 30.82 13.76
CA SER A 22 20.10 29.92 12.85
C SER A 22 18.61 30.23 12.71
N SER A 23 17.96 30.70 13.78
CA SER A 23 16.50 30.92 13.80
C SER A 23 16.07 32.22 13.11
N ARG A 24 16.98 33.17 12.93
CA ARG A 24 16.72 34.41 12.15
C ARG A 24 16.95 34.21 10.66
N HIS A 25 17.84 33.29 10.27
CA HIS A 25 18.08 32.93 8.88
C HIS A 25 16.97 32.05 8.28
N SER A 26 16.26 31.24 9.09
CA SER A 26 15.13 30.43 8.60
C SER A 26 13.84 31.25 8.37
N VAL A 27 13.65 32.33 9.13
CA VAL A 27 12.49 33.24 8.99
C VAL A 27 12.68 34.23 7.83
N LEU A 28 13.93 34.53 7.46
CA LEU A 28 14.30 35.40 6.35
C LEU A 28 14.83 34.64 5.12
N ALA A 29 14.75 33.31 5.13
CA ALA A 29 15.01 32.52 3.94
C ALA A 29 14.00 32.95 2.85
N PRO A 30 14.42 33.14 1.58
CA PRO A 30 13.50 33.51 0.53
C PRO A 30 12.32 32.54 0.54
N LEU A 31 11.09 33.05 0.70
CA LEU A 31 9.91 32.24 0.48
C LEU A 31 10.00 31.69 -0.93
N ASP A 32 10.05 30.37 -1.07
CA ASP A 32 10.12 29.72 -2.37
C ASP A 32 9.09 30.36 -3.29
N SER A 33 9.54 30.72 -4.48
CA SER A 33 8.71 31.15 -5.62
C SER A 33 7.56 30.15 -5.88
N GLY A 34 7.68 28.93 -5.36
CA GLY A 34 6.70 27.85 -5.38
C GLY A 34 5.33 28.16 -4.76
N GLY A 35 5.18 29.14 -3.86
CA GLY A 35 3.87 29.40 -3.23
C GLY A 35 2.78 29.82 -4.23
N ARG A 36 3.06 30.81 -5.08
CA ARG A 36 2.11 31.25 -6.12
C ARG A 36 2.09 30.32 -7.33
N VAL A 37 3.24 29.77 -7.70
CA VAL A 37 3.34 28.80 -8.81
C VAL A 37 2.49 27.56 -8.52
N ALA A 38 2.63 26.94 -7.34
CA ALA A 38 1.86 25.75 -6.96
C ALA A 38 0.35 26.03 -6.87
N VAL A 39 -0.05 27.24 -6.46
CA VAL A 39 -1.47 27.64 -6.46
C VAL A 39 -2.01 27.75 -7.89
N VAL A 40 -1.25 28.33 -8.82
CA VAL A 40 -1.63 28.43 -10.23
C VAL A 40 -1.67 27.04 -10.88
N GLU A 41 -0.66 26.20 -10.62
CA GLU A 41 -0.62 24.81 -11.08
C GLU A 41 -1.85 24.04 -10.61
N ARG A 42 -2.14 24.06 -9.30
CA ARG A 42 -3.31 23.40 -8.74
C ARG A 42 -4.60 23.92 -9.36
N ARG A 43 -4.80 25.23 -9.46
CA ARG A 43 -6.04 25.80 -9.98
C ARG A 43 -6.28 25.46 -11.46
N LEU A 44 -5.23 25.46 -12.28
CA LEU A 44 -5.32 25.04 -13.68
C LEU A 44 -5.53 23.53 -13.80
N ALA A 45 -4.88 22.73 -12.96
CA ALA A 45 -5.11 21.29 -12.90
C ALA A 45 -6.55 20.98 -12.48
N ASP A 46 -7.08 21.63 -11.44
CA ASP A 46 -8.46 21.47 -10.99
C ASP A 46 -9.45 21.86 -12.11
N ALA A 47 -9.17 22.94 -12.85
CA ALA A 47 -10.00 23.37 -13.99
C ALA A 47 -9.98 22.35 -15.16
N ILE A 48 -8.85 21.70 -15.41
CA ILE A 48 -8.76 20.58 -16.36
C ILE A 48 -9.50 19.36 -15.81
N ASP A 49 -9.36 19.07 -14.51
CA ASP A 49 -9.95 17.92 -13.83
C ASP A 49 -11.49 17.98 -13.80
N VAL A 50 -12.06 19.18 -13.66
CA VAL A 50 -13.52 19.42 -13.74
C VAL A 50 -14.02 19.71 -15.17
N GLY A 51 -13.13 19.63 -16.17
CA GLY A 51 -13.46 19.77 -17.59
C GLY A 51 -13.83 21.18 -18.06
N VAL A 52 -13.43 22.22 -17.32
CA VAL A 52 -13.49 23.62 -17.81
C VAL A 52 -12.59 23.81 -19.03
N PHE A 53 -11.47 23.07 -19.09
CA PHE A 53 -10.67 22.91 -20.29
C PHE A 53 -10.61 21.42 -20.65
N GLY A 54 -11.18 21.07 -21.79
CA GLY A 54 -11.23 19.71 -22.30
C GLY A 54 -9.89 19.23 -22.85
N GLU A 55 -9.73 17.93 -22.98
CA GLU A 55 -8.54 17.32 -23.58
C GLU A 55 -8.41 17.73 -25.06
N GLY A 56 -7.26 18.29 -25.43
CA GLY A 56 -7.02 18.85 -26.76
C GLY A 56 -7.38 20.34 -26.92
N ASP A 57 -8.00 20.98 -25.92
CA ASP A 57 -8.27 22.42 -25.97
C ASP A 57 -6.98 23.24 -25.96
N GLN A 58 -6.97 24.32 -26.72
CA GLN A 58 -5.91 25.31 -26.67
C GLN A 58 -6.17 26.27 -25.51
N LEU A 59 -5.25 26.32 -24.54
CA LEU A 59 -5.31 27.33 -23.50
C LEU A 59 -5.13 28.74 -24.10
N PRO A 60 -5.70 29.79 -23.47
CA PRO A 60 -5.43 31.17 -23.87
C PRO A 60 -3.93 31.46 -23.93
N SER A 61 -3.55 32.54 -24.63
CA SER A 61 -2.14 32.94 -24.70
C SER A 61 -1.57 33.12 -23.29
N GLU A 62 -0.26 32.88 -23.10
CA GLU A 62 0.37 33.02 -21.78
C GLU A 62 0.17 34.43 -21.20
N SER A 63 0.11 35.46 -22.03
CA SER A 63 -0.19 36.83 -21.60
C SER A 63 -1.64 36.97 -21.11
N ASP A 64 -2.62 36.43 -21.85
CA ASP A 64 -4.03 36.56 -21.50
C ASP A 64 -4.39 35.74 -20.27
N LEU A 65 -3.90 34.51 -20.20
CA LEU A 65 -4.14 33.62 -19.07
C LEU A 65 -3.50 34.16 -17.79
N ALA A 66 -2.32 34.78 -17.89
CA ALA A 66 -1.66 35.41 -16.74
C ALA A 66 -2.46 36.62 -16.24
N ALA A 67 -2.99 37.44 -17.16
CA ALA A 67 -3.85 38.57 -16.83
C ALA A 67 -5.16 38.12 -16.15
N GLN A 68 -5.80 37.07 -16.65
CA GLN A 68 -7.03 36.51 -16.05
C GLN A 68 -6.80 35.94 -14.64
N LEU A 69 -5.63 35.33 -14.41
CA LEU A 69 -5.28 34.77 -13.11
C LEU A 69 -4.67 35.79 -12.14
N GLY A 70 -4.41 37.02 -12.59
CA GLY A 70 -3.81 38.08 -11.78
C GLY A 70 -2.37 37.79 -11.37
N VAL A 71 -1.60 37.08 -12.22
CA VAL A 71 -0.21 36.69 -11.94
C VAL A 71 0.74 37.23 -13.02
N ALA A 72 2.03 37.33 -12.69
CA ALA A 72 3.04 37.66 -13.69
C ALA A 72 3.17 36.53 -14.72
N THR A 73 3.42 36.86 -15.99
CA THR A 73 3.58 35.87 -17.07
C THR A 73 4.69 34.85 -16.79
N VAL A 74 5.74 35.25 -16.08
CA VAL A 74 6.83 34.34 -15.65
C VAL A 74 6.32 33.27 -14.67
N THR A 75 5.49 33.65 -13.69
CA THR A 75 4.86 32.71 -12.75
C THR A 75 3.93 31.73 -13.48
N LEU A 76 3.16 32.20 -14.46
CA LEU A 76 2.35 31.31 -15.28
C LEU A 76 3.20 30.35 -16.10
N ARG A 77 4.30 30.82 -16.71
CA ARG A 77 5.22 29.96 -17.48
C ARG A 77 5.81 28.84 -16.63
N GLU A 78 6.20 29.15 -15.39
CA GLU A 78 6.69 28.16 -14.43
C GLU A 78 5.60 27.14 -14.09
N ALA A 79 4.38 27.60 -13.82
CA ALA A 79 3.25 26.71 -13.56
C ALA A 79 2.92 25.81 -14.77
N LEU A 80 2.87 26.37 -15.97
CA LEU A 80 2.69 25.60 -17.20
C LEU A 80 3.85 24.60 -17.42
N ALA A 81 5.07 24.92 -17.00
CA ALA A 81 6.19 23.98 -17.04
C ALA A 81 5.99 22.81 -16.05
N GLY A 82 5.46 23.07 -14.85
CA GLY A 82 5.03 22.02 -13.92
C GLY A 82 3.95 21.12 -14.51
N LEU A 83 2.90 21.71 -15.10
CA LEU A 83 1.82 20.97 -15.76
C LEU A 83 2.30 20.17 -16.97
N ARG A 84 3.32 20.64 -17.70
CA ARG A 84 3.97 19.87 -18.78
C ARG A 84 4.73 18.66 -18.24
N ARG A 85 5.41 18.80 -17.09
CA ARG A 85 6.13 17.68 -16.45
C ARG A 85 5.17 16.60 -15.97
N THR A 86 4.00 16.99 -15.46
CA THR A 86 2.95 16.05 -15.05
C THR A 86 2.09 15.55 -16.21
N GLY A 87 2.35 16.01 -17.43
CA GLY A 87 1.67 15.56 -18.64
C GLY A 87 0.28 16.15 -18.86
N LEU A 88 -0.16 17.12 -18.04
CA LEU A 88 -1.49 17.75 -18.13
C LEU A 88 -1.64 18.68 -19.33
N VAL A 89 -0.53 19.23 -19.83
CA VAL A 89 -0.51 20.09 -21.01
C VAL A 89 0.71 19.82 -21.88
N GLU A 90 0.62 20.13 -23.17
CA GLU A 90 1.72 20.07 -24.13
C GLU A 90 1.89 21.38 -24.89
N THR A 91 3.09 21.64 -25.39
CA THR A 91 3.34 22.80 -26.26
C THR A 91 3.55 22.35 -27.69
N ARG A 92 2.73 22.86 -28.61
CA ARG A 92 2.92 22.69 -30.06
C ARG A 92 3.58 23.94 -30.64
N ARG A 93 4.62 23.78 -31.47
CA ARG A 93 5.35 24.89 -32.13
C ARG A 93 4.75 25.18 -33.50
N GLY A 94 4.74 26.45 -33.94
CA GLY A 94 4.32 26.87 -35.28
C GLY A 94 3.44 28.11 -35.29
N ARG A 95 2.93 28.50 -36.48
CA ARG A 95 2.04 29.66 -36.68
C ARG A 95 0.69 29.53 -35.97
N HIS A 96 0.28 28.30 -35.64
CA HIS A 96 -0.86 27.94 -34.79
C HIS A 96 -0.39 27.26 -33.48
N GLY A 97 0.83 27.57 -33.04
CA GLY A 97 1.41 27.01 -31.82
C GLY A 97 0.75 27.56 -30.55
N GLY A 98 0.87 26.82 -29.46
CA GLY A 98 0.21 27.14 -28.19
C GLY A 98 0.38 26.03 -27.16
N THR A 99 -0.19 26.24 -25.97
CA THR A 99 -0.29 25.21 -24.94
C THR A 99 -1.64 24.51 -25.07
N PHE A 100 -1.64 23.19 -25.18
CA PHE A 100 -2.82 22.34 -25.37
C PHE A 100 -2.98 21.40 -24.18
N VAL A 101 -4.20 21.15 -23.74
CA VAL A 101 -4.49 20.21 -22.66
C VAL A 101 -4.31 18.77 -23.15
N ARG A 102 -3.69 17.92 -22.32
CA ARG A 102 -3.48 16.48 -22.58
C ARG A 102 -4.37 15.56 -21.74
N GLY A 103 -5.19 16.13 -20.86
CA GLY A 103 -6.04 15.39 -19.94
C GLY A 103 -5.34 15.03 -18.62
N PRO A 104 -6.10 14.68 -17.57
CA PRO A 104 -5.57 14.30 -16.26
C PRO A 104 -4.69 13.05 -16.29
N ALA A 105 -3.56 13.08 -15.56
CA ALA A 105 -2.70 11.91 -15.41
C ALA A 105 -3.40 10.81 -14.58
N ASP A 106 -3.21 9.54 -14.95
CA ASP A 106 -3.85 8.39 -14.30
C ASP A 106 -3.74 8.41 -12.77
N GLY A 107 -2.57 8.79 -12.22
CA GLY A 107 -2.36 8.92 -10.78
C GLY A 107 -3.33 9.89 -10.09
N ARG A 108 -3.63 11.04 -10.73
CA ARG A 108 -4.57 12.03 -10.18
C ARG A 108 -6.02 11.55 -10.27
N LEU A 109 -6.38 10.87 -11.35
CA LEU A 109 -7.69 10.27 -11.51
C LEU A 109 -7.93 9.17 -10.48
N LEU A 110 -6.90 8.38 -10.23
CA LEU A 110 -6.89 7.33 -9.22
C LEU A 110 -7.04 7.89 -7.80
N ASP A 111 -6.43 9.03 -7.48
CA ASP A 111 -6.64 9.73 -6.21
C ASP A 111 -8.07 10.28 -6.10
N ARG A 112 -8.61 10.85 -7.19
CA ARG A 112 -10.00 11.32 -7.25
C ARG A 112 -10.99 10.18 -7.00
N ILE A 113 -10.79 9.01 -7.61
CA ILE A 113 -11.61 7.82 -7.33
C ILE A 113 -11.48 7.38 -5.87
N GLY A 114 -10.29 7.46 -5.28
CA GLY A 114 -10.09 7.12 -3.86
C GLY A 114 -10.80 8.07 -2.89
N ALA A 115 -11.05 9.32 -3.31
CA ALA A 115 -11.71 10.34 -2.49
C ALA A 115 -13.25 10.30 -2.58
N LEU A 116 -13.82 9.70 -3.62
CA LEU A 116 -15.27 9.52 -3.76
C LEU A 116 -15.76 8.37 -2.88
N SER A 117 -16.97 8.46 -2.37
CA SER A 117 -17.68 7.34 -1.74
C SER A 117 -18.35 6.45 -2.79
N VAL A 118 -18.71 5.22 -2.40
CA VAL A 118 -19.51 4.32 -3.24
C VAL A 118 -20.87 4.95 -3.57
N ASP A 119 -21.46 5.71 -2.66
CA ASP A 119 -22.75 6.36 -2.89
C ASP A 119 -22.64 7.53 -3.87
N GLU A 120 -21.56 8.32 -3.83
CA GLU A 120 -21.29 9.36 -4.85
C GLU A 120 -21.03 8.74 -6.24
N LEU A 121 -20.33 7.59 -6.30
CA LEU A 121 -20.14 6.87 -7.57
C LEU A 121 -21.47 6.34 -8.13
N ARG A 122 -22.36 5.84 -7.26
CA ARG A 122 -23.70 5.40 -7.66
C ARG A 122 -24.59 6.56 -8.10
N ASP A 123 -24.56 7.68 -7.39
CA ASP A 123 -25.30 8.89 -7.76
C ASP A 123 -24.88 9.41 -9.14
N LEU A 124 -23.56 9.46 -9.40
CA LEU A 124 -23.03 9.80 -10.71
C LEU A 124 -23.43 8.79 -11.80
N ALA A 125 -23.46 7.49 -11.47
CA ALA A 125 -23.93 6.44 -12.39
C ALA A 125 -25.41 6.64 -12.76
N ASP A 126 -26.26 6.93 -11.78
CA ASP A 126 -27.69 7.18 -11.97
C ASP A 126 -27.91 8.41 -12.85
N HIS A 127 -27.18 9.50 -12.60
CA HIS A 127 -27.27 10.72 -13.39
C HIS A 127 -26.85 10.48 -14.85
N ARG A 128 -25.68 9.86 -15.07
CA ARG A 128 -25.19 9.57 -16.43
C ARG A 128 -26.11 8.61 -17.16
N THR A 129 -26.61 7.57 -16.50
CA THR A 129 -27.55 6.61 -17.08
C THR A 129 -28.85 7.30 -17.50
N ALA A 130 -29.41 8.17 -16.66
CA ALA A 130 -30.64 8.89 -16.96
C ALA A 130 -30.51 9.79 -18.20
N VAL A 131 -29.39 10.51 -18.33
CA VAL A 131 -29.15 11.40 -19.47
C VAL A 131 -28.79 10.60 -20.73
N ALA A 132 -27.75 9.78 -20.70
CA ALA A 132 -27.22 9.09 -21.87
C ALA A 132 -28.25 8.13 -22.48
N ALA A 133 -29.01 7.39 -21.66
CA ALA A 133 -30.02 6.47 -22.16
C ALA A 133 -31.19 7.21 -22.82
N THR A 134 -31.61 8.36 -22.27
CA THR A 134 -32.65 9.21 -22.86
C THR A 134 -32.15 9.86 -24.16
N VAL A 135 -30.88 10.27 -24.21
CA VAL A 135 -30.23 10.76 -25.42
C VAL A 135 -30.27 9.71 -26.52
N ALA A 136 -29.89 8.46 -26.23
CA ALA A 136 -29.93 7.36 -27.20
C ALA A 136 -31.35 7.06 -27.70
N GLU A 137 -32.35 7.11 -26.80
CA GLU A 137 -33.77 6.94 -27.14
C GLU A 137 -34.22 8.01 -28.16
N LEU A 138 -34.00 9.28 -27.84
CA LEU A 138 -34.39 10.40 -28.70
C LEU A 138 -33.59 10.47 -30.00
N ALA A 139 -32.33 10.06 -29.98
CA ALA A 139 -31.50 9.95 -31.17
C ALA A 139 -32.12 8.96 -32.17
N ALA A 140 -32.57 7.80 -31.70
CA ALA A 140 -33.24 6.80 -32.55
C ALA A 140 -34.55 7.30 -33.19
N GLU A 141 -35.23 8.26 -32.57
CA GLU A 141 -36.42 8.89 -33.14
C GLU A 141 -36.09 9.98 -34.17
N ARG A 142 -34.99 10.71 -33.95
CA ARG A 142 -34.75 12.02 -34.59
C ARG A 142 -33.59 12.06 -35.58
N ALA A 143 -32.68 11.10 -35.53
CA ALA A 143 -31.48 11.06 -36.35
C ALA A 143 -31.82 11.07 -37.84
N SER A 144 -31.12 11.94 -38.56
CA SER A 144 -31.11 12.02 -40.02
C SER A 144 -29.96 11.19 -40.60
N ALA A 145 -29.98 10.92 -41.91
CA ALA A 145 -28.88 10.18 -42.56
C ALA A 145 -27.50 10.83 -42.35
N PRO A 146 -27.34 12.16 -42.48
CA PRO A 146 -26.07 12.83 -42.16
C PRO A 146 -25.65 12.68 -40.68
N ASP A 147 -26.59 12.57 -39.75
CA ASP A 147 -26.27 12.35 -38.34
C ASP A 147 -25.70 10.94 -38.13
N LEU A 148 -26.28 9.94 -38.81
CA LEU A 148 -25.80 8.55 -38.77
C LEU A 148 -24.40 8.41 -39.35
N GLU A 149 -24.09 9.13 -40.43
CA GLU A 149 -22.75 9.15 -41.04
C GLU A 149 -21.70 9.71 -40.07
N ARG A 150 -22.02 10.81 -39.35
CA ARG A 150 -21.10 11.39 -38.34
C ARG A 150 -20.90 10.48 -37.13
N LEU A 151 -21.97 9.84 -36.65
CA LEU A 151 -21.86 8.85 -35.58
C LEU A 151 -20.99 7.66 -35.98
N GLU A 152 -21.14 7.17 -37.22
CA GLU A 152 -20.32 6.09 -37.76
C GLU A 152 -18.84 6.49 -37.87
N GLU A 153 -18.55 7.73 -38.27
CA GLU A 153 -17.18 8.27 -38.26
C GLU A 153 -16.56 8.22 -36.87
N HIS A 154 -17.29 8.60 -35.82
CA HIS A 154 -16.78 8.56 -34.44
C HIS A 154 -16.53 7.13 -33.95
N VAL A 155 -17.40 6.18 -34.28
CA VAL A 155 -17.20 4.76 -33.98
C VAL A 155 -15.94 4.21 -34.68
N GLU A 156 -15.74 4.56 -35.95
CA GLU A 156 -14.55 4.10 -36.69
C GLU A 156 -13.27 4.78 -36.20
N ARG A 157 -13.35 6.03 -35.72
CA ARG A 157 -12.23 6.68 -35.03
C ARG A 157 -11.87 6.00 -33.72
N LEU A 158 -12.86 5.55 -32.95
CA LEU A 158 -12.60 4.75 -31.74
C LEU A 158 -11.94 3.42 -32.09
N ALA A 159 -12.39 2.77 -33.17
CA ALA A 159 -11.81 1.51 -33.66
C ALA A 159 -10.35 1.68 -34.13
N ALA A 160 -10.03 2.80 -34.78
CA ALA A 160 -8.69 3.10 -35.30
C ALA A 160 -7.73 3.69 -34.26
N ALA A 161 -8.22 4.06 -33.07
CA ALA A 161 -7.43 4.77 -32.07
C ALA A 161 -6.29 3.91 -31.50
N SER A 162 -5.08 4.47 -31.56
CA SER A 162 -3.83 3.76 -31.26
C SER A 162 -3.40 3.86 -29.80
N GLY A 163 -3.98 4.79 -29.04
CA GLY A 163 -3.65 5.02 -27.63
C GLY A 163 -4.82 5.51 -26.77
N PRO A 164 -4.64 5.57 -25.44
CA PRO A 164 -5.69 5.91 -24.48
C PRO A 164 -6.33 7.29 -24.72
N VAL A 165 -5.50 8.29 -25.01
CA VAL A 165 -5.91 9.67 -25.33
C VAL A 165 -6.84 9.71 -26.54
N GLU A 166 -6.45 9.05 -27.63
CA GLU A 166 -7.26 9.01 -28.86
C GLU A 166 -8.58 8.28 -28.65
N ARG A 167 -8.57 7.20 -27.87
CA ARG A 167 -9.77 6.40 -27.54
C ARG A 167 -10.76 7.23 -26.74
N ARG A 168 -10.31 7.86 -25.66
CA ARG A 168 -11.15 8.71 -24.82
C ARG A 168 -11.74 9.88 -25.61
N ALA A 169 -10.93 10.54 -26.43
CA ALA A 169 -11.43 11.63 -27.27
C ALA A 169 -12.44 11.17 -28.33
N ALA A 170 -12.29 9.96 -28.88
CA ALA A 170 -13.24 9.40 -29.83
C ALA A 170 -14.58 9.02 -29.15
N ASP A 171 -14.48 8.43 -27.97
CA ASP A 171 -15.61 8.06 -27.12
C ASP A 171 -16.44 9.27 -26.68
N GLU A 172 -15.80 10.29 -26.13
CA GLU A 172 -16.46 11.55 -25.75
C GLU A 172 -17.21 12.18 -26.93
N ARG A 173 -16.56 12.23 -28.11
CA ARG A 173 -17.18 12.80 -29.31
C ARG A 173 -18.38 12.00 -29.79
N PHE A 174 -18.35 10.67 -29.69
CA PHE A 174 -19.51 9.84 -30.01
C PHE A 174 -20.71 10.20 -29.13
N HIS A 175 -20.51 10.29 -27.81
CA HIS A 175 -21.56 10.65 -26.85
C HIS A 175 -22.14 12.05 -27.11
N VAL A 176 -21.27 13.04 -27.31
CA VAL A 176 -21.70 14.43 -27.58
C VAL A 176 -22.44 14.55 -28.92
N GLU A 177 -21.95 13.88 -29.98
CA GLU A 177 -22.63 13.87 -31.28
C GLU A 177 -24.00 13.19 -31.16
N LEU A 178 -24.09 12.07 -30.44
CA LEU A 178 -25.37 11.38 -30.18
C LEU A 178 -26.37 12.32 -29.49
N ALA A 179 -25.92 13.07 -28.49
CA ALA A 179 -26.75 14.08 -27.81
C ALA A 179 -27.17 15.22 -28.75
N ALA A 180 -26.29 15.67 -29.66
CA ALA A 180 -26.62 16.68 -30.65
C ALA A 180 -27.74 16.23 -31.61
N THR A 181 -27.79 14.94 -31.97
CA THR A 181 -28.86 14.40 -32.85
C THR A 181 -30.27 14.54 -32.24
N THR A 182 -30.38 14.66 -30.92
CA THR A 182 -31.66 14.90 -30.24
C THR A 182 -32.25 16.28 -30.55
N ARG A 183 -31.44 17.20 -31.07
CA ARG A 183 -31.76 18.63 -31.29
C ARG A 183 -32.19 19.37 -30.01
N SER A 184 -31.79 18.84 -28.84
CA SER A 184 -32.02 19.48 -27.54
C SER A 184 -30.70 20.02 -27.00
N LEU A 185 -30.50 21.33 -27.10
CA LEU A 185 -29.30 21.99 -26.56
C LEU A 185 -29.10 21.74 -25.06
N ARG A 186 -30.18 21.53 -24.31
CA ARG A 186 -30.12 21.18 -22.88
C ARG A 186 -29.54 19.79 -22.65
N LEU A 187 -29.93 18.80 -23.47
CA LEU A 187 -29.38 17.45 -23.38
C LEU A 187 -27.94 17.40 -23.86
N THR A 188 -27.59 18.12 -24.92
CA THR A 188 -26.20 18.24 -25.38
C THR A 188 -25.31 18.81 -24.29
N ARG A 189 -25.74 19.89 -23.61
CA ARG A 189 -24.98 20.46 -22.49
C ARG A 189 -24.84 19.50 -21.32
N ALA A 190 -25.94 18.85 -20.91
CA ALA A 190 -25.90 17.86 -19.84
C ALA A 190 -24.96 16.69 -20.17
N GLU A 191 -24.97 16.19 -21.41
CA GLU A 191 -24.04 15.14 -21.84
C GLU A 191 -22.59 15.65 -21.81
N MET A 192 -22.31 16.86 -22.30
CA MET A 192 -20.97 17.45 -22.25
C MET A 192 -20.46 17.58 -20.80
N ASP A 193 -21.29 18.08 -19.89
CA ASP A 193 -20.94 18.23 -18.47
C ASP A 193 -20.64 16.85 -17.84
N LEU A 194 -21.44 15.83 -18.16
CA LEU A 194 -21.23 14.45 -17.70
C LEU A 194 -19.98 13.80 -18.29
N GLN A 195 -19.65 14.08 -19.56
CA GLN A 195 -18.41 13.57 -20.16
C GLN A 195 -17.17 14.24 -19.57
N ALA A 196 -17.23 15.54 -19.30
CA ALA A 196 -16.20 16.26 -18.57
C ALA A 196 -15.97 15.67 -17.17
N GLU A 197 -17.05 15.36 -16.45
CA GLU A 197 -16.97 14.86 -15.08
C GLU A 197 -16.53 13.38 -15.00
N ALA A 198 -17.18 12.49 -15.76
CA ALA A 198 -17.07 11.04 -15.64
C ALA A 198 -16.19 10.39 -16.71
N GLY A 199 -16.07 10.99 -17.91
CA GLY A 199 -15.27 10.48 -19.02
C GLY A 199 -13.83 10.10 -18.64
N PRO A 200 -13.05 10.97 -17.95
CA PRO A 200 -11.73 10.58 -17.49
C PRO A 200 -11.73 9.38 -16.54
N LEU A 201 -12.72 9.28 -15.66
CA LEU A 201 -12.80 8.21 -14.67
C LEU A 201 -13.07 6.87 -15.34
N VAL A 202 -14.09 6.78 -16.20
CA VAL A 202 -14.49 5.52 -16.84
C VAL A 202 -13.35 4.92 -17.66
N TRP A 203 -12.52 5.76 -18.30
CA TRP A 203 -11.37 5.33 -19.10
C TRP A 203 -10.18 4.80 -18.28
N LEU A 204 -10.18 4.91 -16.94
CA LEU A 204 -9.23 4.17 -16.09
C LEU A 204 -9.49 2.66 -16.07
N VAL A 205 -10.74 2.24 -16.34
CA VAL A 205 -11.19 0.85 -16.23
C VAL A 205 -11.82 0.32 -17.51
N ALA A 206 -11.99 1.17 -18.53
CA ALA A 206 -12.66 0.82 -19.77
C ALA A 206 -11.96 -0.33 -20.51
N ASP A 207 -12.76 -1.27 -21.00
CA ASP A 207 -12.36 -2.21 -22.05
C ASP A 207 -12.68 -1.57 -23.42
N PRO A 208 -11.66 -1.19 -24.21
CA PRO A 208 -11.86 -0.53 -25.51
C PRO A 208 -12.66 -1.40 -26.49
N GLU A 209 -12.49 -2.71 -26.45
CA GLU A 209 -13.21 -3.61 -27.35
C GLU A 209 -14.69 -3.68 -26.96
N ARG A 210 -14.99 -3.69 -25.66
CA ARG A 210 -16.37 -3.61 -25.16
C ARG A 210 -17.00 -2.28 -25.49
N ALA A 211 -16.33 -1.16 -25.24
CA ALA A 211 -16.84 0.17 -25.57
C ALA A 211 -17.19 0.26 -27.07
N LEU A 212 -16.30 -0.21 -27.95
CA LEU A 212 -16.55 -0.25 -29.39
C LEU A 212 -17.73 -1.15 -29.77
N ARG A 213 -17.85 -2.35 -29.17
CA ARG A 213 -19.00 -3.24 -29.40
C ARG A 213 -20.31 -2.59 -28.98
N ASP A 214 -20.32 -1.94 -27.81
CA ASP A 214 -21.52 -1.30 -27.26
C ASP A 214 -21.95 -0.09 -28.09
N HIS A 215 -21.00 0.78 -28.48
CA HIS A 215 -21.27 1.93 -29.36
C HIS A 215 -21.85 1.50 -30.71
N ARG A 216 -21.30 0.45 -31.33
CA ARG A 216 -21.85 -0.14 -32.56
C ARG A 216 -23.27 -0.65 -32.36
N ALA A 217 -23.56 -1.28 -31.22
CA ALA A 217 -24.88 -1.78 -30.91
C ALA A 217 -25.91 -0.65 -30.68
N VAL A 218 -25.51 0.46 -30.04
CA VAL A 218 -26.33 1.67 -29.90
C VAL A 218 -26.58 2.29 -31.28
N LEU A 219 -25.53 2.51 -32.08
CA LEU A 219 -25.66 3.08 -33.43
C LEU A 219 -26.57 2.24 -34.34
N ALA A 220 -26.48 0.92 -34.27
CA ALA A 220 -27.37 0.02 -34.98
C ALA A 220 -28.84 0.23 -34.57
N ALA A 221 -29.13 0.34 -33.27
CA ALA A 221 -30.48 0.60 -32.78
C ALA A 221 -31.02 1.98 -33.21
N VAL A 222 -30.16 3.00 -33.24
CA VAL A 222 -30.49 4.35 -33.73
C VAL A 222 -30.80 4.32 -35.23
N ARG A 223 -29.96 3.66 -36.03
CA ARG A 223 -30.14 3.48 -37.49
C ARG A 223 -31.43 2.74 -37.83
N GLU A 224 -31.76 1.71 -37.06
CA GLU A 224 -32.98 0.91 -37.22
C GLU A 224 -34.24 1.57 -36.61
N ARG A 225 -34.10 2.78 -36.04
CA ARG A 225 -35.17 3.51 -35.34
C ARG A 225 -35.87 2.65 -34.28
N ARG A 226 -35.09 2.09 -33.35
CA ARG A 226 -35.57 1.31 -32.20
C ARG A 226 -35.27 2.04 -30.88
N PRO A 227 -36.07 3.05 -30.48
CA PRO A 227 -35.78 3.93 -29.33
C PRO A 227 -35.54 3.17 -28.03
N ARG A 228 -36.44 2.27 -27.67
CA ARG A 228 -36.30 1.45 -26.46
C ARG A 228 -35.02 0.60 -26.47
N ALA A 229 -34.68 0.04 -27.61
CA ALA A 229 -33.50 -0.81 -27.74
C ALA A 229 -32.19 0.01 -27.77
N ALA A 230 -32.22 1.28 -28.18
CA ALA A 230 -31.10 2.21 -28.06
C ALA A 230 -30.89 2.61 -26.60
N ARG A 231 -31.98 2.93 -25.89
CA ARG A 231 -31.99 3.24 -24.46
C ARG A 231 -31.40 2.11 -23.62
N GLU A 232 -31.92 0.90 -23.78
CA GLU A 232 -31.50 -0.27 -23.00
C GLU A 232 -30.01 -0.58 -23.21
N ARG A 233 -29.51 -0.47 -24.45
CA ARG A 233 -28.09 -0.67 -24.76
C ARG A 233 -27.20 0.41 -24.16
N MET A 234 -27.61 1.68 -24.24
CA MET A 234 -26.82 2.77 -23.65
C MET A 234 -26.81 2.69 -22.12
N ALA A 235 -27.93 2.33 -21.49
CA ALA A 235 -27.97 2.10 -20.04
C ALA A 235 -27.05 0.95 -19.61
N ALA A 236 -27.05 -0.16 -20.35
CA ALA A 236 -26.16 -1.30 -20.07
C ALA A 236 -24.67 -0.98 -20.32
N HIS A 237 -24.38 -0.12 -21.30
CA HIS A 237 -23.03 0.39 -21.55
C HIS A 237 -22.52 1.18 -20.35
N VAL A 238 -23.24 2.24 -19.94
CA VAL A 238 -22.88 3.10 -18.80
C VAL A 238 -22.83 2.32 -17.48
N GLY A 239 -23.82 1.47 -17.21
CA GLY A 239 -23.88 0.69 -15.96
C GLY A 239 -22.62 -0.15 -15.74
N ALA A 240 -22.14 -0.82 -16.78
CA ALA A 240 -20.93 -1.63 -16.68
C ALA A 240 -19.63 -0.81 -16.52
N GLU A 241 -19.57 0.41 -17.06
CA GLU A 241 -18.44 1.33 -16.79
C GLU A 241 -18.37 1.64 -15.29
N PHE A 242 -19.52 1.93 -14.67
CA PHE A 242 -19.60 2.27 -13.25
C PHE A 242 -19.42 1.08 -12.32
N GLU A 243 -19.87 -0.12 -12.71
CA GLU A 243 -19.52 -1.36 -12.00
C GLU A 243 -18.00 -1.56 -11.93
N ALA A 244 -17.30 -1.33 -13.05
CA ALA A 244 -15.84 -1.45 -13.10
C ALA A 244 -15.14 -0.36 -12.26
N LEU A 245 -15.68 0.87 -12.24
CA LEU A 245 -15.20 1.96 -11.40
C LEU A 245 -15.37 1.69 -9.92
N VAL A 246 -16.54 1.21 -9.50
CA VAL A 246 -16.79 0.81 -8.10
C VAL A 246 -15.84 -0.32 -7.70
N ALA A 247 -15.61 -1.30 -8.57
CA ALA A 247 -14.64 -2.36 -8.30
C ALA A 247 -13.21 -1.81 -8.14
N LEU A 248 -12.80 -0.82 -8.95
CA LEU A 248 -11.51 -0.14 -8.78
C LEU A 248 -11.44 0.64 -7.46
N HIS A 249 -12.49 1.38 -7.12
CA HIS A 249 -12.58 2.12 -5.86
C HIS A 249 -12.43 1.21 -4.64
N LEU A 250 -13.17 0.09 -4.60
CA LEU A 250 -13.08 -0.89 -3.52
C LEU A 250 -11.69 -1.54 -3.42
N ARG A 251 -11.03 -1.78 -4.56
CA ARG A 251 -9.62 -2.24 -4.59
C ARG A 251 -8.63 -1.23 -4.02
N ARG A 252 -8.94 0.07 -4.05
CA ARG A 252 -8.11 1.13 -3.44
C ARG A 252 -8.41 1.34 -1.96
N LEU A 253 -9.64 1.11 -1.54
CA LEU A 253 -10.02 1.11 -0.13
C LEU A 253 -9.50 -0.11 0.63
N THR A 254 -9.13 -1.20 -0.08
CA THR A 254 -8.46 -2.35 0.50
C THR A 254 -6.97 -2.08 0.64
N PRO A 255 -6.44 -1.94 1.86
CA PRO A 255 -5.06 -1.50 2.04
C PRO A 255 -4.07 -2.60 1.71
N ASP A 256 -2.87 -2.18 1.32
CA ASP A 256 -1.78 -3.06 0.94
C ASP A 256 -1.27 -3.84 2.17
N PRO A 257 -1.29 -5.19 2.18
CA PRO A 257 -0.68 -5.97 3.26
C PRO A 257 0.85 -6.06 3.16
N ALA A 258 1.45 -5.65 2.04
CA ALA A 258 2.91 -5.69 1.86
C ALA A 258 3.70 -5.03 3.00
N PRO A 259 3.30 -3.85 3.55
CA PRO A 259 3.98 -3.24 4.69
C PRO A 259 3.93 -4.05 5.98
N VAL A 260 2.90 -4.89 6.19
CA VAL A 260 2.82 -5.78 7.37
C VAL A 260 3.90 -6.86 7.24
N LEU A 261 3.91 -7.55 6.10
CA LEU A 261 4.88 -8.62 5.84
C LEU A 261 6.30 -8.08 5.85
N ASP A 262 6.55 -6.93 5.21
CA ASP A 262 7.90 -6.40 5.09
C ASP A 262 8.51 -6.00 6.45
N ARG A 263 7.72 -5.36 7.32
CA ARG A 263 8.17 -5.00 8.68
C ARG A 263 8.49 -6.22 9.52
N VAL A 264 7.60 -7.22 9.53
CA VAL A 264 7.80 -8.43 10.32
C VAL A 264 8.95 -9.27 9.77
N CYS A 265 9.01 -9.47 8.46
CA CYS A 265 10.09 -10.23 7.83
C CYS A 265 11.45 -9.55 8.08
N THR A 266 11.54 -8.23 7.94
CA THR A 266 12.77 -7.48 8.25
C THR A 266 13.22 -7.69 9.70
N ALA A 267 12.29 -7.68 10.66
CA ALA A 267 12.61 -7.95 12.06
C ALA A 267 13.08 -9.39 12.30
N LEU A 268 12.47 -10.38 11.65
CA LEU A 268 12.86 -11.79 11.74
C LEU A 268 14.21 -12.05 11.08
N GLU A 269 14.52 -11.40 9.96
CA GLU A 269 15.83 -11.45 9.31
C GLU A 269 16.92 -10.90 10.23
N ALA A 270 16.68 -9.79 10.92
CA ALA A 270 17.62 -9.25 11.90
C ALA A 270 17.89 -10.27 13.04
N VAL A 271 16.88 -11.03 13.48
CA VAL A 271 17.10 -12.12 14.46
C VAL A 271 17.90 -13.27 13.85
N PHE A 272 17.71 -13.61 12.58
CA PHE A 272 18.56 -14.60 11.91
C PHE A 272 20.02 -14.15 11.79
N ASP A 273 20.28 -12.86 11.57
CA ASP A 273 21.64 -12.32 11.60
C ASP A 273 22.27 -12.48 12.99
N GLU A 274 21.48 -12.33 14.07
CA GLU A 274 21.93 -12.62 15.43
C GLU A 274 22.30 -14.10 15.61
N ILE A 275 21.44 -15.01 15.17
CA ILE A 275 21.67 -16.45 15.25
C ILE A 275 22.90 -16.83 14.42
N ALA A 276 23.09 -16.23 13.24
CA ALA A 276 24.24 -16.46 12.39
C ALA A 276 25.56 -16.07 13.11
N SER A 277 25.53 -15.01 13.93
CA SER A 277 26.68 -14.62 14.74
C SER A 277 27.03 -15.64 15.83
N VAL A 278 26.04 -16.30 16.45
CA VAL A 278 26.24 -17.42 17.39
C VAL A 278 26.82 -18.61 16.64
N ARG A 279 26.24 -18.97 15.50
CA ARG A 279 26.72 -20.07 14.64
C ARG A 279 28.18 -19.86 14.24
N ALA A 280 28.58 -18.64 13.88
CA ALA A 280 29.98 -18.32 13.55
C ALA A 280 30.92 -18.62 14.73
N VAL A 281 30.53 -18.23 15.96
CA VAL A 281 31.32 -18.53 17.17
C VAL A 281 31.46 -20.04 17.40
N VAL A 282 30.37 -20.81 17.24
CA VAL A 282 30.43 -22.27 17.38
C VAL A 282 31.39 -22.89 16.39
N LEU A 283 31.45 -22.36 15.16
CA LEU A 283 32.35 -22.85 14.10
C LEU A 283 33.83 -22.55 14.36
N GLU A 284 34.16 -21.64 15.27
CA GLU A 284 35.54 -21.38 15.72
C GLU A 284 35.96 -22.22 16.95
N LEU A 285 35.01 -22.89 17.61
CA LEU A 285 35.34 -23.78 18.74
C LEU A 285 36.13 -25.01 18.29
N PRO A 286 36.86 -25.69 19.21
CA PRO A 286 37.50 -26.97 18.92
C PRO A 286 36.56 -27.98 18.24
N ALA A 287 37.12 -28.91 17.46
CA ALA A 287 36.34 -29.90 16.70
C ALA A 287 35.44 -30.78 17.59
N ALA A 288 35.83 -31.01 18.84
CA ALA A 288 35.08 -31.75 19.84
C ALA A 288 35.17 -31.02 21.19
N PRO A 289 34.36 -29.95 21.39
CA PRO A 289 34.46 -29.09 22.55
C PRO A 289 33.95 -29.78 23.82
N HIS A 290 34.42 -29.29 24.97
CA HIS A 290 33.84 -29.54 26.27
C HIS A 290 32.96 -28.35 26.67
N ARG A 291 32.11 -28.52 27.69
CA ARG A 291 31.31 -27.40 28.23
C ARG A 291 32.15 -26.21 28.69
N THR A 292 33.39 -26.44 29.13
CA THR A 292 34.33 -25.39 29.52
C THR A 292 34.77 -24.50 28.35
N ASP A 293 34.63 -24.98 27.11
CA ASP A 293 35.02 -24.24 25.90
C ASP A 293 33.91 -23.31 25.41
N LEU A 294 32.72 -23.32 26.02
CA LEU A 294 31.52 -22.64 25.51
C LEU A 294 31.39 -21.17 25.93
N ALA A 295 32.35 -20.65 26.71
CA ALA A 295 32.36 -19.25 27.14
C ALA A 295 32.18 -18.22 25.98
N PRO A 296 32.78 -18.40 24.78
CA PRO A 296 32.54 -17.49 23.67
C PRO A 296 31.08 -17.47 23.18
N ILE A 297 30.37 -18.60 23.24
CA ILE A 297 28.94 -18.66 22.91
C ILE A 297 28.15 -17.81 23.92
N ARG A 298 28.42 -18.01 25.21
CA ARG A 298 27.80 -17.23 26.29
C ARG A 298 27.97 -15.74 26.08
N ASP A 299 29.20 -15.29 25.84
CA ASP A 299 29.50 -13.87 25.70
C ASP A 299 28.75 -13.27 24.50
N ARG A 300 28.69 -14.01 23.37
CA ARG A 300 27.90 -13.60 22.20
C ARG A 300 26.41 -13.54 22.50
N VAL A 301 25.86 -14.55 23.16
CA VAL A 301 24.43 -14.60 23.52
C VAL A 301 24.06 -13.47 24.47
N HIS A 302 24.88 -13.19 25.48
CA HIS A 302 24.65 -12.08 26.40
C HIS A 302 24.58 -10.75 25.63
N ALA A 303 25.51 -10.51 24.69
CA ALA A 303 25.47 -9.31 23.86
C ALA A 303 24.20 -9.22 22.99
N ILE A 304 23.68 -10.35 22.48
CA ILE A 304 22.41 -10.41 21.75
C ILE A 304 21.25 -10.03 22.66
N LEU A 305 21.17 -10.63 23.84
CA LEU A 305 20.12 -10.37 24.82
C LEU A 305 20.17 -8.93 25.36
N GLU A 306 21.33 -8.30 25.41
CA GLU A 306 21.42 -6.89 25.80
C GLU A 306 20.91 -5.95 24.69
N ARG A 307 21.28 -6.20 23.44
CA ARG A 307 21.04 -5.26 22.34
C ARG A 307 19.75 -5.47 21.56
N SER A 308 19.21 -6.70 21.54
CA SER A 308 18.04 -7.04 20.73
C SER A 308 16.80 -7.23 21.60
N PRO A 309 15.90 -6.23 21.70
CA PRO A 309 14.71 -6.31 22.54
C PRO A 309 13.72 -7.39 22.10
N LEU A 310 13.82 -7.87 20.85
CA LEU A 310 12.98 -8.94 20.31
C LEU A 310 13.37 -10.32 20.83
N VAL A 311 14.64 -10.50 21.19
CA VAL A 311 15.16 -11.80 21.62
C VAL A 311 14.92 -11.99 23.12
N ALA A 312 14.08 -12.99 23.44
CA ALA A 312 13.76 -13.41 24.79
C ALA A 312 14.76 -14.46 25.31
N GLY A 313 15.27 -15.30 24.42
CA GLY A 313 16.32 -16.28 24.72
C GLY A 313 17.12 -16.60 23.47
N ALA A 314 18.37 -17.03 23.64
CA ALA A 314 19.20 -17.47 22.53
C ALA A 314 20.28 -18.44 23.00
N GLY A 315 20.84 -19.18 22.06
CA GLY A 315 21.87 -20.15 22.40
C GLY A 315 22.20 -21.14 21.30
N MET A 316 22.88 -22.19 21.73
CA MET A 316 23.25 -23.35 20.93
C MET A 316 22.67 -24.61 21.57
N VAL A 317 21.94 -25.39 20.78
CA VAL A 317 21.44 -26.71 21.17
C VAL A 317 22.28 -27.75 20.45
N PHE A 318 23.08 -28.50 21.20
CA PHE A 318 24.02 -29.45 20.64
C PHE A 318 23.34 -30.77 20.24
N ALA A 319 23.73 -31.31 19.09
CA ALA A 319 23.37 -32.67 18.70
C ALA A 319 23.94 -33.67 19.71
N PRO A 320 23.25 -34.80 19.97
CA PRO A 320 23.74 -35.79 20.90
C PRO A 320 25.18 -36.24 20.58
N GLY A 321 26.04 -36.25 21.59
CA GLY A 321 27.46 -36.59 21.45
C GLY A 321 28.30 -35.58 20.67
N ALA A 322 27.81 -34.35 20.44
CA ALA A 322 28.62 -33.27 19.88
C ALA A 322 29.64 -32.70 20.90
N LEU A 323 29.32 -32.76 22.20
CA LEU A 323 30.25 -32.44 23.29
C LEU A 323 30.89 -33.71 23.85
N ARG A 324 32.12 -33.58 24.36
CA ARG A 324 32.88 -34.72 24.93
C ARG A 324 32.42 -35.11 26.33
N ASP A 325 32.02 -34.13 27.13
CA ASP A 325 31.71 -34.28 28.55
C ASP A 325 30.19 -34.26 28.85
N ALA A 326 29.35 -34.11 27.82
CA ALA A 326 27.91 -34.07 27.94
C ALA A 326 27.23 -34.74 26.73
N PRO A 327 26.53 -35.89 26.91
CA PRO A 327 25.82 -36.55 25.82
C PRO A 327 24.72 -35.68 25.20
N ARG A 328 24.06 -34.82 26.00
CA ARG A 328 23.06 -33.84 25.60
C ARG A 328 23.35 -32.52 26.29
N TRP A 329 23.22 -31.41 25.57
CA TRP A 329 23.52 -30.10 26.14
C TRP A 329 22.82 -28.96 25.39
N LEU A 330 22.22 -28.06 26.17
CA LEU A 330 21.65 -26.80 25.71
C LEU A 330 22.43 -25.67 26.34
N GLU A 331 23.22 -24.97 25.54
CA GLU A 331 23.96 -23.78 25.94
C GLU A 331 23.07 -22.57 25.63
N TRP A 332 22.07 -22.33 26.50
CA TRP A 332 20.96 -21.41 26.25
C TRP A 332 20.75 -20.44 27.41
N TRP A 333 20.56 -19.16 27.09
CA TRP A 333 20.29 -18.11 28.07
C TRP A 333 19.06 -17.32 27.70
N ARG A 334 18.40 -16.80 28.72
CA ARG A 334 17.17 -16.04 28.61
C ARG A 334 17.34 -14.68 29.27
N ARG A 335 16.63 -13.70 28.74
CA ARG A 335 16.50 -12.39 29.36
C ARG A 335 15.78 -12.53 30.70
N ALA A 336 16.28 -11.85 31.72
CA ALA A 336 15.68 -11.86 33.07
C ALA A 336 15.23 -10.46 33.48
N GLY A 337 14.20 -9.93 32.82
CA GLY A 337 13.67 -8.60 33.12
C GLY A 337 14.77 -7.52 33.09
N SER A 338 15.00 -6.86 34.23
CA SER A 338 16.05 -5.86 34.44
C SER A 338 17.39 -6.42 34.94
N GLY A 339 17.46 -7.72 35.20
CA GLY A 339 18.66 -8.42 35.68
C GLY A 339 19.52 -9.02 34.56
N PRO A 340 20.68 -9.60 34.92
CA PRO A 340 21.56 -10.26 33.96
C PRO A 340 20.88 -11.49 33.32
N PRO A 341 21.28 -11.90 32.10
CA PRO A 341 20.77 -13.11 31.47
C PRO A 341 20.88 -14.35 32.38
N VAL A 342 19.84 -15.18 32.36
CA VAL A 342 19.74 -16.40 33.17
C VAL A 342 19.92 -17.63 32.28
N PHE A 343 20.79 -18.53 32.72
CA PHE A 343 21.01 -19.82 32.05
C PHE A 343 19.76 -20.71 32.14
N LEU A 344 19.38 -21.36 31.04
CA LEU A 344 18.29 -22.32 31.01
C LEU A 344 18.80 -23.70 31.47
N ASN A 345 18.44 -24.06 32.70
CA ASN A 345 18.76 -25.38 33.24
C ASN A 345 17.65 -26.39 32.90
N ALA A 346 17.69 -26.93 31.67
CA ALA A 346 16.78 -27.99 31.24
C ALA A 346 17.23 -29.37 31.77
N GLU A 347 16.28 -30.23 32.14
CA GLU A 347 16.55 -31.63 32.49
C GLU A 347 16.70 -32.46 31.20
N LEU A 348 17.88 -33.04 30.98
CA LEU A 348 18.24 -33.71 29.72
C LEU A 348 18.55 -35.20 29.90
N ASP A 349 18.35 -35.74 31.10
CA ASP A 349 18.43 -37.16 31.38
C ASP A 349 17.10 -37.87 31.04
N PRO A 350 17.05 -38.78 30.05
CA PRO A 350 15.84 -39.53 29.70
C PRO A 350 15.29 -40.40 30.83
N GLY A 351 16.08 -40.67 31.86
CA GLY A 351 15.63 -41.39 33.06
C GLY A 351 14.80 -40.54 34.03
N ARG A 352 14.66 -39.23 33.78
CA ARG A 352 13.96 -38.29 34.67
C ARG A 352 12.55 -37.96 34.18
N PRO A 353 11.56 -37.83 35.08
CA PRO A 353 10.19 -37.46 34.70
C PRO A 353 10.08 -36.13 33.95
N GLU A 354 10.96 -35.19 34.24
CA GLU A 354 10.99 -33.85 33.64
C GLU A 354 11.88 -33.76 32.39
N PHE A 355 12.23 -34.90 31.78
CA PHE A 355 13.09 -34.96 30.60
C PHE A 355 12.57 -34.07 29.46
N TYR A 356 13.40 -33.14 29.05
CA TYR A 356 13.17 -32.25 27.92
C TYR A 356 13.73 -32.85 26.63
N ASP A 357 12.88 -33.55 25.90
CA ASP A 357 13.22 -34.15 24.60
C ASP A 357 13.23 -33.11 23.46
N TYR A 358 14.31 -32.35 23.38
CA TYR A 358 14.52 -31.41 22.28
C TYR A 358 14.78 -32.10 20.93
N GLU A 359 15.20 -33.37 20.92
CA GLU A 359 15.54 -34.08 19.69
C GLU A 359 14.30 -34.38 18.84
N ALA A 360 13.13 -34.42 19.47
CA ALA A 360 11.82 -34.54 18.82
C ALA A 360 11.22 -33.19 18.42
N ALA A 361 11.80 -32.06 18.85
CA ALA A 361 11.22 -30.74 18.62
C ALA A 361 11.34 -30.30 17.16
N GLU A 362 10.30 -29.67 16.63
CA GLU A 362 10.24 -29.21 15.23
C GLU A 362 11.38 -28.23 14.89
N TRP A 363 11.69 -27.33 15.83
CA TRP A 363 12.78 -26.35 15.68
C TRP A 363 14.17 -26.99 15.69
N PHE A 364 14.32 -28.24 16.12
CA PHE A 364 15.58 -28.97 16.08
C PHE A 364 15.66 -29.90 14.86
N THR A 365 14.59 -30.69 14.66
CA THR A 365 14.49 -31.70 13.61
C THR A 365 14.47 -31.10 12.22
N THR A 366 13.69 -30.03 12.00
CA THR A 366 13.57 -29.44 10.66
C THR A 366 14.90 -28.91 10.13
N PRO A 367 15.65 -28.05 10.86
CA PRO A 367 16.97 -27.62 10.41
C PRO A 367 17.98 -28.75 10.23
N ARG A 368 17.92 -29.79 11.08
CA ARG A 368 18.78 -30.99 10.96
C ARG A 368 18.54 -31.71 9.65
N ASP A 369 17.27 -31.93 9.32
CA ASP A 369 16.87 -32.80 8.21
C ASP A 369 16.87 -32.07 6.87
N THR A 370 16.57 -30.76 6.85
CA THR A 370 16.54 -29.95 5.62
C THR A 370 17.84 -29.19 5.36
N GLY A 371 18.66 -28.95 6.37
CA GLY A 371 19.83 -28.09 6.27
C GLY A 371 19.50 -26.60 6.11
N THR A 372 18.23 -26.19 6.30
CA THR A 372 17.79 -24.80 6.17
C THR A 372 17.45 -24.19 7.53
N ARG A 373 17.48 -22.87 7.62
CA ARG A 373 16.93 -22.16 8.79
C ARG A 373 15.43 -22.41 8.91
N TRP A 374 14.88 -22.28 10.12
CA TRP A 374 13.49 -22.57 10.42
C TRP A 374 12.90 -21.61 11.46
N ILE A 375 11.57 -21.42 11.42
CA ILE A 375 10.79 -20.72 12.44
C ILE A 375 9.67 -21.65 12.90
N ALA A 376 9.78 -22.16 14.13
CA ALA A 376 8.74 -22.96 14.75
C ALA A 376 7.84 -22.10 15.64
N GLY A 377 6.61 -22.56 15.86
CA GLY A 377 5.63 -21.89 16.71
C GLY A 377 4.58 -21.10 15.93
N PRO A 378 3.61 -20.49 16.63
CA PRO A 378 3.66 -20.24 18.06
C PRO A 378 3.32 -21.49 18.87
N PHE A 379 4.05 -21.75 19.96
CA PHE A 379 3.72 -22.75 20.97
C PHE A 379 3.99 -22.18 22.37
N VAL A 380 3.38 -22.77 23.40
CA VAL A 380 3.60 -22.36 24.79
C VAL A 380 4.86 -23.03 25.30
N ASP A 381 5.84 -22.23 25.70
CA ASP A 381 7.08 -22.73 26.29
C ASP A 381 6.90 -23.01 27.78
N HIS A 382 6.49 -24.23 28.09
CA HIS A 382 6.27 -24.71 29.46
C HIS A 382 7.59 -24.92 30.21
N SER A 383 8.69 -25.10 29.49
CA SER A 383 10.05 -25.30 30.02
C SER A 383 10.79 -23.98 30.31
N GLY A 384 10.24 -22.85 29.86
CA GLY A 384 10.90 -21.56 29.95
C GLY A 384 10.04 -20.40 30.43
N THR A 385 9.41 -19.65 29.52
CA THR A 385 8.75 -18.36 29.84
C THR A 385 7.26 -18.44 30.19
N ASN A 386 6.60 -19.59 29.93
CA ASN A 386 5.14 -19.76 30.02
C ASN A 386 4.34 -18.79 29.14
N GLU A 387 4.94 -18.33 28.04
CA GLU A 387 4.34 -17.47 27.02
C GLU A 387 4.30 -18.16 25.65
N HIS A 388 3.50 -17.62 24.72
CA HIS A 388 3.59 -18.01 23.32
C HIS A 388 4.88 -17.49 22.71
N ILE A 389 5.74 -18.40 22.25
CA ILE A 389 7.01 -18.06 21.62
C ILE A 389 7.10 -18.56 20.18
N LEU A 390 7.95 -17.91 19.40
CA LEU A 390 8.48 -18.44 18.15
C LEU A 390 9.96 -18.76 18.36
N THR A 391 10.38 -19.95 17.94
CA THR A 391 11.77 -20.39 18.04
C THR A 391 12.37 -20.40 16.64
N LEU A 392 13.30 -19.47 16.41
CA LEU A 392 14.05 -19.33 15.18
C LEU A 392 15.36 -20.10 15.30
N THR A 393 15.69 -20.92 14.31
CA THR A 393 16.87 -21.80 14.36
C THR A 393 17.61 -21.87 13.04
N MET A 394 18.92 -22.08 13.13
CA MET A 394 19.81 -22.33 12.00
C MET A 394 20.68 -23.55 12.28
N PRO A 395 20.87 -24.46 11.30
CA PRO A 395 21.71 -25.62 11.50
C PRO A 395 23.19 -25.22 11.56
N VAL A 396 23.90 -25.86 12.48
CA VAL A 396 25.36 -25.74 12.61
C VAL A 396 25.97 -27.05 12.11
N VAL A 397 26.66 -26.97 10.98
CA VAL A 397 27.28 -28.10 10.30
C VAL A 397 28.75 -27.78 10.09
N ARG A 398 29.63 -28.72 10.44
CA ARG A 398 31.08 -28.64 10.20
C ARG A 398 31.52 -29.92 9.52
N ASP A 399 32.21 -29.81 8.38
CA ASP A 399 32.72 -30.95 7.61
C ASP A 399 31.65 -32.03 7.30
N GLY A 400 30.42 -31.59 6.99
CA GLY A 400 29.28 -32.48 6.72
C GLY A 400 28.66 -33.13 7.96
N ARG A 401 29.21 -32.91 9.17
CA ARG A 401 28.63 -33.36 10.44
C ARG A 401 27.73 -32.30 11.04
N PHE A 402 26.49 -32.67 11.35
CA PHE A 402 25.57 -31.84 12.13
C PHE A 402 26.02 -31.76 13.59
N LEU A 403 26.28 -30.53 14.06
CA LEU A 403 26.70 -30.25 15.43
C LEU A 403 25.52 -29.83 16.33
N GLY A 404 24.39 -29.45 15.73
CA GLY A 404 23.21 -28.96 16.42
C GLY A 404 22.59 -27.74 15.74
N VAL A 405 21.79 -26.97 16.47
CA VAL A 405 21.18 -25.72 15.98
C VAL A 405 21.57 -24.54 16.86
N ALA A 406 21.92 -23.42 16.24
CA ALA A 406 21.92 -22.13 16.90
C ALA A 406 20.51 -21.55 16.80
N GLY A 407 20.02 -20.88 17.84
CA GLY A 407 18.66 -20.36 17.81
C GLY A 407 18.40 -19.20 18.74
N ALA A 408 17.21 -18.62 18.57
CA ALA A 408 16.66 -17.57 19.39
C ALA A 408 15.14 -17.76 19.55
N ASP A 409 14.67 -17.49 20.76
CA ASP A 409 13.25 -17.38 21.08
C ASP A 409 12.83 -15.92 21.04
N ILE A 410 11.69 -15.66 20.41
CA ILE A 410 11.01 -14.37 20.46
C ILE A 410 9.61 -14.58 21.03
N ALA A 411 9.17 -13.68 21.90
CA ALA A 411 7.79 -13.70 22.39
C ALA A 411 6.86 -13.25 21.26
N VAL A 412 5.73 -13.93 21.08
CA VAL A 412 4.74 -13.55 20.05
C VAL A 412 4.21 -12.14 20.31
N GLY A 413 4.06 -11.75 21.58
CA GLY A 413 3.69 -10.39 21.97
C GLY A 413 4.67 -9.31 21.48
N SER A 414 5.94 -9.66 21.22
CA SER A 414 6.91 -8.72 20.63
C SER A 414 6.68 -8.46 19.14
N ILE A 415 5.89 -9.29 18.45
CA ILE A 415 5.48 -9.06 17.05
C ILE A 415 4.35 -8.03 16.96
N GLU A 416 3.49 -7.94 17.98
CA GLU A 416 2.33 -7.04 17.96
C GLU A 416 2.72 -5.55 17.78
N PRO A 417 3.73 -4.98 18.47
CA PRO A 417 4.18 -3.61 18.20
C PRO A 417 4.73 -3.39 16.77
N ILE A 418 5.19 -4.43 16.10
CA ILE A 418 5.76 -4.37 14.74
C ILE A 418 4.65 -4.44 13.70
N ALA A 419 3.78 -5.44 13.83
CA ALA A 419 2.72 -5.74 12.89
C ALA A 419 1.48 -4.86 13.11
N GLY A 420 1.17 -4.52 14.37
CA GLY A 420 -0.04 -3.84 14.81
C GLY A 420 -0.34 -2.55 14.06
N PRO A 421 0.60 -1.58 13.93
CA PRO A 421 0.35 -0.35 13.19
C PRO A 421 0.00 -0.58 11.71
N ALA A 422 0.63 -1.58 11.08
CA ALA A 422 0.37 -1.91 9.68
C ALA A 422 -0.96 -2.68 9.54
N LEU A 423 -1.26 -3.61 10.44
CA LEU A 423 -2.53 -4.34 10.48
C LEU A 423 -3.72 -3.41 10.78
N ALA A 424 -3.56 -2.43 11.67
CA ALA A 424 -4.58 -1.43 11.96
C ALA A 424 -4.89 -0.53 10.74
N ALA A 425 -3.88 -0.27 9.90
CA ALA A 425 -4.06 0.49 8.67
C ALA A 425 -4.80 -0.29 7.57
N VAL A 426 -5.06 -1.60 7.75
CA VAL A 426 -5.76 -2.46 6.78
C VAL A 426 -7.26 -2.19 6.69
N GLY A 427 -7.87 -1.44 7.61
CA GLY A 427 -9.28 -0.99 7.45
C GLY A 427 -10.33 -2.11 7.32
N ALA A 428 -9.93 -3.38 7.39
CA ALA A 428 -10.71 -4.61 7.32
C ALA A 428 -10.10 -5.64 8.29
N ASP A 429 -10.82 -6.73 8.59
CA ASP A 429 -10.27 -7.79 9.44
C ASP A 429 -9.04 -8.41 8.76
N ALA A 430 -7.89 -8.38 9.43
CA ALA A 430 -6.62 -8.84 8.91
C ALA A 430 -5.86 -9.70 9.92
N VAL A 431 -5.31 -10.81 9.44
CA VAL A 431 -4.53 -11.76 10.24
C VAL A 431 -3.20 -12.07 9.58
N LEU A 432 -2.13 -12.03 10.37
CA LEU A 432 -0.82 -12.54 10.01
C LEU A 432 -0.73 -14.01 10.44
N LEU A 433 -0.45 -14.89 9.49
CA LEU A 433 -0.40 -16.33 9.66
C LEU A 433 1.00 -16.86 9.40
N ASN A 434 1.42 -17.84 10.20
CA ASN A 434 2.61 -18.63 9.87
C ASN A 434 2.33 -19.63 8.73
N HIS A 435 3.36 -20.40 8.35
CA HIS A 435 3.27 -21.41 7.30
C HIS A 435 2.28 -22.57 7.60
N ARG A 436 1.85 -22.74 8.86
CA ARG A 436 0.82 -23.73 9.27
C ARG A 436 -0.58 -23.12 9.41
N GLY A 437 -0.76 -21.85 9.06
CA GLY A 437 -2.03 -21.15 9.22
C GLY A 437 -2.38 -20.78 10.66
N ARG A 438 -1.41 -20.75 11.59
CA ARG A 438 -1.65 -20.22 12.95
C ARG A 438 -1.49 -18.72 12.99
N VAL A 439 -2.36 -18.05 13.74
CA VAL A 439 -2.35 -16.61 13.92
C VAL A 439 -1.14 -16.18 14.75
N ILE A 440 -0.34 -15.27 14.19
CA ILE A 440 0.79 -14.60 14.86
C ILE A 440 0.37 -13.24 15.40
N ALA A 441 -0.36 -12.47 14.59
CA ALA A 441 -0.87 -11.15 14.92
C ALA A 441 -2.20 -10.91 14.20
N THR A 442 -3.05 -10.06 14.74
CA THR A 442 -4.39 -9.77 14.23
C THR A 442 -4.80 -8.35 14.61
N ASN A 443 -5.66 -7.70 13.81
CA ASN A 443 -6.35 -6.46 14.21
C ASN A 443 -7.81 -6.71 14.67
N THR A 444 -8.23 -7.97 14.72
CA THR A 444 -9.62 -8.36 14.98
C THR A 444 -9.72 -9.37 16.11
N PRO A 445 -10.75 -9.28 16.98
CA PRO A 445 -10.96 -10.25 18.05
C PRO A 445 -11.44 -11.62 17.54
N ARG A 446 -11.83 -11.73 16.25
CA ARG A 446 -12.40 -12.95 15.65
C ARG A 446 -11.39 -14.11 15.60
N TRP A 447 -10.12 -13.79 15.43
CA TRP A 447 -9.04 -14.78 15.34
C TRP A 447 -7.92 -14.41 16.30
N PRO A 448 -8.00 -14.84 17.57
CA PRO A 448 -6.97 -14.57 18.56
C PRO A 448 -5.62 -15.18 18.19
N VAL A 449 -4.53 -14.62 18.69
CA VAL A 449 -3.18 -15.16 18.52
C VAL A 449 -3.10 -16.63 18.97
N GLY A 450 -2.40 -17.46 18.19
CA GLY A 450 -2.17 -18.87 18.46
C GLY A 450 -3.21 -19.85 17.90
N VAL A 451 -4.42 -19.37 17.55
CA VAL A 451 -5.47 -20.23 16.96
C VAL A 451 -5.10 -20.63 15.54
N LEU A 452 -5.54 -21.81 15.11
CA LEU A 452 -5.51 -22.19 13.70
C LEU A 452 -6.59 -21.40 12.97
N TRP A 453 -6.20 -20.72 11.90
CA TRP A 453 -7.13 -20.04 11.02
C TRP A 453 -7.97 -21.09 10.27
N GLY A 454 -9.29 -21.02 10.45
CA GLY A 454 -10.24 -22.05 10.01
C GLY A 454 -10.68 -21.99 8.55
N GLY A 455 -10.14 -21.07 7.74
CA GLY A 455 -10.47 -20.93 6.32
C GLY A 455 -11.39 -19.75 5.97
N ASP A 456 -11.47 -19.50 4.67
CA ASP A 456 -11.73 -18.23 3.98
C ASP A 456 -13.21 -17.75 3.98
N PRO A 457 -13.54 -16.51 4.39
CA PRO A 457 -14.76 -15.85 3.95
C PRO A 457 -14.62 -15.52 2.46
N ALA A 458 -15.33 -16.24 1.59
CA ALA A 458 -15.32 -16.09 0.13
C ALA A 458 -14.93 -14.67 -0.34
N GLY A 459 -13.71 -14.53 -0.88
CA GLY A 459 -13.17 -13.26 -1.37
C GLY A 459 -11.99 -12.69 -0.56
N ALA A 460 -11.44 -13.38 0.45
CA ALA A 460 -10.28 -12.86 1.16
C ALA A 460 -9.05 -12.76 0.25
N ARG A 461 -8.28 -11.67 0.43
CA ARG A 461 -6.99 -11.49 -0.21
C ARG A 461 -5.92 -12.15 0.64
N VAL A 462 -5.10 -13.00 0.01
CA VAL A 462 -3.94 -13.64 0.65
C VAL A 462 -2.67 -13.12 -0.01
N GLU A 463 -1.77 -12.59 0.80
CA GLU A 463 -0.43 -12.20 0.36
C GLU A 463 0.62 -13.02 1.12
N ARG A 464 1.65 -13.47 0.43
CA ARG A 464 2.67 -14.37 0.98
C ARG A 464 4.06 -13.81 0.80
N ASP A 465 4.88 -13.88 1.85
CA ASP A 465 6.30 -13.55 1.76
C ASP A 465 7.15 -14.83 1.62
N PRO A 466 7.96 -14.97 0.55
CA PRO A 466 8.77 -16.16 0.33
C PRO A 466 9.97 -16.29 1.31
N ARG A 467 10.41 -15.21 1.97
CA ARG A 467 11.56 -15.22 2.89
C ARG A 467 11.34 -16.11 4.11
N VAL A 468 10.12 -16.09 4.64
CA VAL A 468 9.71 -16.82 5.86
C VAL A 468 8.50 -17.73 5.65
N GLY A 469 7.83 -17.66 4.48
CA GLY A 469 6.69 -18.52 4.13
C GLY A 469 5.40 -18.18 4.88
N TRP A 470 5.30 -16.97 5.44
CA TRP A 470 4.13 -16.48 6.17
C TRP A 470 3.17 -15.75 5.24
N ASN A 471 1.91 -15.65 5.68
CA ASN A 471 0.84 -15.04 4.90
C ASN A 471 0.14 -13.93 5.68
N VAL A 472 -0.30 -12.88 5.02
CA VAL A 472 -1.32 -11.97 5.54
C VAL A 472 -2.62 -12.26 4.79
N VAL A 473 -3.70 -12.45 5.56
CA VAL A 473 -5.05 -12.65 5.03
C VAL A 473 -5.90 -11.45 5.42
N ILE A 474 -6.55 -10.84 4.45
CA ILE A 474 -7.48 -9.72 4.62
C ILE A 474 -8.86 -10.19 4.23
N SER A 475 -9.85 -10.09 5.13
CA SER A 475 -11.24 -10.42 4.81
C SER A 475 -11.80 -9.48 3.73
N ALA A 476 -12.70 -10.01 2.90
CA ALA A 476 -13.45 -9.23 1.92
C ALA A 476 -14.30 -8.11 2.56
#